data_AF-A0A3A0FMB5-F1
#
_entry.id   AF-A0A3A0FMB5-F1
#
_cell.length_a   1.000
_cell.length_b   1.000
_cell.length_c   1.000
_cell.angle_alpha   90.00
_cell.angle_beta   90.00
_cell.angle_gamma   90.00
#
_symmetry.space_group_name_H-M   'P 1'
#
loop_
_entity.id
_entity.type
_entity.pdbx_description
1 polymer ?
#
loop_
_entity_poly.entity_id
_entity_poly.type
_entity_poly.pdbx_seq_one_letter_code
_entity_poly.pdbx_strand_id
1 'polypeptide(L)'
;MSSLGKLASTRASIASLALSADLQRAVTCFIACASVAVRCAGDVPWRAGPRCECSADSDGQPCRNCTRASHARRARGSARRHAKCTGSSRMTVYDHVSQQHQRLLRLLEELERTPAEAMLVRSALFATLEEELLHHAEAEQDIFYRMLFERMPDSLAIVEAFDAHSTILHALAEVQILPFDNSRWADKFAALHLLVRAHVLEEEGVIFDLARLKISPCEARALGECMKELPLEADDDATLFEHPAASGQAAGLRLLH
;
A
#
# COMPACT_ATOMS: atom_id res chain seq x y z
N MET A 1 13.14 -2.26 49.50
CA MET A 1 12.11 -3.31 49.49
C MET A 1 10.76 -2.61 49.58
N SER A 2 9.82 -2.60 48.64
CA SER A 2 9.72 -3.22 47.31
C SER A 2 8.66 -2.44 46.52
N SER A 3 9.09 -1.53 45.64
CA SER A 3 8.21 -0.94 44.60
C SER A 3 8.55 -1.43 43.19
N LEU A 4 9.50 -2.37 43.08
CA LEU A 4 9.92 -3.01 41.83
C LEU A 4 9.19 -4.35 41.58
N GLY A 5 8.31 -4.79 42.50
CA GLY A 5 7.61 -6.08 42.42
C GLY A 5 6.29 -6.08 41.65
N LYS A 6 5.76 -4.92 41.21
CA LYS A 6 4.47 -4.84 40.49
C LYS A 6 4.59 -4.63 38.98
N LEU A 7 5.79 -4.36 38.45
CA LEU A 7 6.02 -4.19 37.00
C LEU A 7 6.52 -5.47 36.31
N ALA A 8 6.77 -6.54 37.07
CA ALA A 8 7.10 -7.86 36.52
C ALA A 8 5.87 -8.75 36.29
N SER A 9 4.67 -8.33 36.73
CA SER A 9 3.44 -9.14 36.66
C SER A 9 2.58 -8.88 35.40
N THR A 10 2.87 -7.85 34.61
CA THR A 10 2.13 -7.53 33.37
C THR A 10 2.89 -7.91 32.09
N ARG A 11 4.02 -8.62 32.20
CA ARG A 11 4.75 -9.23 31.06
C ARG A 11 4.53 -10.74 30.92
N ALA A 12 3.69 -11.34 31.76
CA ALA A 12 3.45 -12.79 31.78
C ALA A 12 1.95 -13.14 31.60
N SER A 13 1.27 -12.53 30.62
CA SER A 13 -0.08 -12.96 30.21
C SER A 13 -0.36 -12.87 28.70
N ILE A 14 0.67 -12.70 27.85
CA ILE A 14 0.53 -12.79 26.37
C ILE A 14 1.35 -13.97 25.82
N ALA A 15 1.64 -14.98 26.64
CA ALA A 15 2.44 -16.13 26.24
C ALA A 15 1.69 -17.46 26.48
N SER A 16 0.40 -17.51 26.16
CA SER A 16 -0.35 -18.76 26.21
C SER A 16 -1.54 -18.83 25.23
N LEU A 17 -1.33 -18.35 24.00
CA LEU A 17 -2.09 -18.86 22.86
C LEU A 17 -1.11 -19.69 22.02
N ALA A 18 -1.19 -21.01 22.19
CA ALA A 18 -0.51 -21.96 21.34
C ALA A 18 -1.15 -21.87 19.95
N LEU A 19 -0.64 -20.96 19.11
CA LEU A 19 -0.79 -21.09 17.67
C LEU A 19 -0.18 -22.44 17.27
N SER A 20 -0.87 -23.21 16.44
CA SER A 20 -0.31 -24.44 15.90
C SER A 20 0.99 -24.12 15.16
N ALA A 21 1.93 -25.07 15.16
CA ALA A 21 3.18 -24.93 14.40
C ALA A 21 2.93 -24.64 12.90
N ASP A 22 1.73 -24.93 12.40
CA ASP A 22 1.27 -24.62 11.05
C ASP A 22 0.96 -23.13 10.83
N LEU A 23 0.40 -22.43 11.83
CA LEU A 23 0.15 -20.98 11.75
C LEU A 23 1.45 -20.17 11.89
N GLN A 24 2.38 -20.64 12.74
CA GLN A 24 3.71 -20.06 12.83
C GLN A 24 4.53 -20.25 11.55
N ARG A 25 4.34 -21.39 10.85
CA ARG A 25 4.92 -21.63 9.51
C ARG A 25 4.29 -20.77 8.42
N ALA A 26 2.99 -20.49 8.47
CA ALA A 26 2.34 -19.59 7.51
C ALA A 26 2.87 -18.14 7.63
N VAL A 27 3.01 -17.63 8.87
CA VAL A 27 3.53 -16.27 9.12
C VAL A 27 5.03 -16.16 8.83
N THR A 28 5.84 -17.19 9.09
CA THR A 28 7.27 -17.19 8.71
C THR A 28 7.50 -17.46 7.22
N CYS A 29 6.56 -18.10 6.51
CA CYS A 29 6.68 -18.27 5.06
C CYS A 29 6.43 -16.95 4.31
N PHE A 30 5.59 -16.06 4.86
CA PHE A 30 5.40 -14.71 4.31
C PHE A 30 6.69 -13.87 4.41
N ILE A 31 7.45 -14.01 5.51
CA ILE A 31 8.75 -13.34 5.69
C ILE A 31 9.87 -13.98 4.84
N ALA A 32 9.75 -15.26 4.47
CA ALA A 32 10.80 -16.01 3.76
C ALA A 32 10.60 -16.15 2.23
N CYS A 33 9.44 -15.72 1.68
CA CYS A 33 9.21 -15.71 0.23
C CYS A 33 9.68 -14.43 -0.48
N ALA A 34 10.38 -13.52 0.22
CA ALA A 34 11.11 -12.38 -0.33
C ALA A 34 12.31 -12.77 -1.24
N SER A 35 12.34 -13.99 -1.78
CA SER A 35 13.37 -14.50 -2.69
C SER A 35 12.82 -14.98 -4.04
N VAL A 36 11.53 -14.82 -4.33
CA VAL A 36 11.03 -14.93 -5.70
C VAL A 36 11.20 -13.57 -6.38
N ALA A 37 12.16 -13.55 -7.30
CA ALA A 37 12.66 -12.38 -7.99
C ALA A 37 11.57 -11.57 -8.71
N VAL A 38 11.20 -10.43 -8.14
CA VAL A 38 10.49 -9.37 -8.87
C VAL A 38 11.51 -8.63 -9.75
N ARG A 39 11.42 -8.89 -11.06
CA ARG A 39 12.13 -8.17 -12.13
C ARG A 39 11.55 -6.76 -12.36
N CYS A 40 11.29 -6.00 -11.31
CA CYS A 40 11.01 -4.56 -11.39
C CYS A 40 12.19 -3.70 -10.89
N ALA A 41 13.26 -4.34 -10.39
CA ALA A 41 14.54 -3.71 -10.06
C ALA A 41 15.65 -4.02 -11.08
N GLY A 42 15.29 -4.24 -12.35
CA GLY A 42 16.26 -4.30 -13.44
C GLY A 42 16.71 -2.91 -13.82
N ASP A 43 17.87 -2.49 -13.32
CA ASP A 43 18.70 -1.41 -13.84
C ASP A 43 17.92 -0.22 -14.47
N VAL A 44 17.43 0.70 -13.64
CA VAL A 44 17.35 2.09 -14.10
C VAL A 44 18.76 2.63 -13.93
N PRO A 45 19.55 2.81 -15.01
CA PRO A 45 20.89 3.35 -14.86
C PRO A 45 20.71 4.83 -14.57
N TRP A 46 20.61 5.18 -13.29
CA TRP A 46 20.94 6.52 -12.82
C TRP A 46 22.44 6.67 -13.05
N ARG A 47 22.84 6.93 -14.31
CA ARG A 47 24.20 7.34 -14.63
C ARG A 47 24.42 8.64 -13.88
N ALA A 48 25.14 8.56 -12.76
CA ALA A 48 25.95 9.68 -12.31
C ALA A 48 26.73 10.15 -13.55
N GLY A 49 26.52 11.40 -13.95
CA GLY A 49 27.33 12.02 -14.99
C GLY A 49 28.82 11.87 -14.64
N PRO A 50 29.72 11.85 -15.63
CA PRO A 50 31.12 11.54 -15.39
C PRO A 50 31.67 12.47 -14.32
N ARG A 51 31.93 11.91 -13.13
CA ARG A 51 32.75 12.56 -12.11
C ARG A 51 34.13 12.64 -12.73
N CYS A 52 34.54 13.85 -13.08
CA CYS A 52 35.91 14.11 -13.48
C CYS A 52 36.80 13.88 -12.25
N GLU A 53 37.28 12.66 -12.06
CA GLU A 53 38.38 12.37 -11.15
C GLU A 53 39.68 12.76 -11.86
N CYS A 54 40.07 14.01 -11.63
CA CYS A 54 41.42 14.46 -11.94
C CYS A 54 42.23 14.36 -10.65
N SER A 55 42.97 13.27 -10.45
CA SER A 55 44.12 13.28 -9.54
C SER A 55 45.10 14.32 -10.09
N ALA A 56 45.45 15.31 -9.28
CA ALA A 56 46.45 16.29 -9.65
C ALA A 56 47.83 15.62 -9.72
N ASP A 57 48.54 15.77 -10.83
CA ASP A 57 49.98 15.46 -10.86
C ASP A 57 50.73 16.47 -9.97
N SER A 58 51.85 16.00 -9.41
CA SER A 58 52.63 16.62 -8.32
C SER A 58 53.25 18.00 -8.60
N ASP A 59 53.01 18.59 -9.76
CA ASP A 59 53.54 19.91 -10.16
C ASP A 59 52.46 20.99 -10.34
N GLY A 60 51.21 20.73 -9.96
CA GLY A 60 50.20 21.79 -9.81
C GLY A 60 49.80 22.51 -11.10
N GLN A 61 49.82 21.82 -12.24
CA GLN A 61 49.46 22.41 -13.54
C GLN A 61 48.24 21.70 -14.18
N PRO A 62 47.20 22.44 -14.64
CA PRO A 62 45.97 21.83 -15.14
C PRO A 62 46.16 21.13 -16.50
N CYS A 63 45.47 19.98 -16.63
CA CYS A 63 45.43 19.11 -17.80
C CYS A 63 45.24 19.87 -19.13
N ARG A 64 46.19 19.67 -20.06
CA ARG A 64 46.25 20.32 -21.39
C ARG A 64 45.14 19.91 -22.36
N ASN A 65 44.29 18.93 -22.04
CA ASN A 65 43.20 18.51 -22.93
C ASN A 65 41.89 19.29 -22.72
N CYS A 66 41.85 20.20 -21.73
CA CYS A 66 40.66 21.01 -21.41
C CYS A 66 40.62 22.39 -22.10
N THR A 67 41.63 22.78 -22.88
CA THR A 67 41.72 24.15 -23.46
C THR A 67 41.11 24.31 -24.86
N ARG A 68 40.45 23.28 -25.43
CA ARG A 68 39.73 23.40 -26.72
C ARG A 68 38.21 23.55 -26.61
N ALA A 69 37.63 23.58 -25.41
CA ALA A 69 36.17 23.69 -25.23
C ALA A 69 35.67 25.08 -24.74
N SER A 70 36.54 26.10 -24.69
CA SER A 70 36.24 27.36 -24.00
C SER A 70 35.75 28.51 -24.88
N HIS A 71 35.49 28.28 -26.18
CA HIS A 71 35.05 29.34 -27.11
C HIS A 71 33.73 29.01 -27.82
N ALA A 72 32.65 28.85 -27.04
CA ALA A 72 31.30 29.08 -27.52
C ALA A 72 30.49 29.78 -26.42
N ARG A 73 30.44 31.11 -26.48
CA ARG A 73 29.62 31.95 -25.60
C ARG A 73 28.16 31.93 -26.06
N ARG A 74 27.26 32.05 -25.07
CA ARG A 74 25.86 32.54 -25.16
C ARG A 74 24.80 31.60 -25.74
N ALA A 75 24.16 30.86 -24.85
CA ALA A 75 22.69 30.79 -24.81
C ALA A 75 22.25 30.85 -23.35
N ARG A 76 21.52 31.90 -22.98
CA ARG A 76 20.70 31.92 -21.77
C ARG A 76 19.55 30.95 -22.02
N GLY A 77 19.35 30.03 -21.09
CA GLY A 77 18.33 29.00 -21.18
C GLY A 77 18.84 27.78 -20.44
N SER A 78 18.57 27.73 -19.13
CA SER A 78 18.69 26.50 -18.35
C SER A 78 17.68 25.50 -18.91
N ALA A 79 18.04 24.85 -20.02
CA ALA A 79 17.36 23.65 -20.45
C ALA A 79 17.79 22.58 -19.45
N ARG A 80 17.04 22.48 -18.34
CA ARG A 80 16.92 21.23 -17.59
C ARG A 80 16.75 20.14 -18.65
N ARG A 81 17.79 19.34 -18.84
CA ARG A 81 17.73 18.13 -19.65
C ARG A 81 16.75 17.21 -18.93
N HIS A 82 15.46 17.37 -19.20
CA HIS A 82 14.43 16.44 -18.78
C HIS A 82 14.80 15.13 -19.45
N ALA A 83 15.33 14.19 -18.68
CA ALA A 83 15.47 12.81 -19.12
C ALA A 83 14.11 12.41 -19.71
N LYS A 84 14.12 11.97 -20.96
CA LYS A 84 12.89 11.61 -21.68
C LYS A 84 12.25 10.46 -20.91
N CYS A 85 11.12 10.71 -20.26
CA CYS A 85 10.39 9.68 -19.54
C CYS A 85 9.93 8.62 -20.52
N THR A 86 10.46 7.41 -20.38
CA THR A 86 10.17 6.26 -21.23
C THR A 86 8.99 5.42 -20.73
N GLY A 87 8.34 5.82 -19.63
CA GLY A 87 7.11 5.19 -19.15
C GLY A 87 5.98 5.36 -20.16
N SER A 88 5.48 4.24 -20.70
CA SER A 88 4.40 4.19 -21.69
C SER A 88 3.06 4.67 -21.11
N SER A 89 2.83 4.41 -19.82
CA SER A 89 1.62 4.81 -19.11
C SER A 89 1.64 6.27 -18.66
N ARG A 90 0.44 6.87 -18.69
CA ARG A 90 0.18 8.20 -18.11
C ARG A 90 -0.07 8.15 -16.60
N MET A 91 -0.40 6.99 -16.05
CA MET A 91 -0.73 6.83 -14.64
C MET A 91 0.54 6.84 -13.78
N THR A 92 0.41 7.50 -12.63
CA THR A 92 1.43 7.59 -11.58
C THR A 92 1.13 6.62 -10.44
N VAL A 93 2.10 6.40 -9.57
CA VAL A 93 1.95 5.67 -8.31
C VAL A 93 0.76 6.20 -7.49
N TYR A 94 0.57 7.52 -7.45
CA TYR A 94 -0.54 8.16 -6.76
C TYR A 94 -1.90 7.76 -7.33
N ASP A 95 -1.99 7.66 -8.66
CA ASP A 95 -3.23 7.26 -9.33
C ASP A 95 -3.57 5.80 -9.03
N HIS A 96 -2.55 4.92 -9.00
CA HIS A 96 -2.71 3.50 -8.66
C HIS A 96 -3.18 3.30 -7.23
N VAL A 97 -2.48 3.92 -6.28
CA VAL A 97 -2.83 3.88 -4.86
C VAL A 97 -4.25 4.43 -4.64
N SER A 98 -4.57 5.60 -5.22
CA SER A 98 -5.91 6.19 -5.08
C SER A 98 -7.01 5.27 -5.63
N GLN A 99 -6.73 4.51 -6.70
CA GLN A 99 -7.69 3.55 -7.25
C GLN A 99 -7.88 2.35 -6.32
N GLN A 100 -6.81 1.84 -5.71
CA GLN A 100 -6.88 0.82 -4.67
C GLN A 100 -7.70 1.31 -3.47
N HIS A 101 -7.42 2.51 -2.96
CA HIS A 101 -8.21 3.13 -1.89
C HIS A 101 -9.69 3.22 -2.20
N GLN A 102 -10.03 3.71 -3.39
CA GLN A 102 -11.43 3.81 -3.80
C GLN A 102 -12.10 2.43 -3.85
N ARG A 103 -11.40 1.40 -4.28
CA ARG A 103 -11.93 0.03 -4.30
C ARG A 103 -12.11 -0.52 -2.89
N LEU A 104 -11.11 -0.37 -2.03
CA LEU A 104 -11.15 -0.77 -0.62
C LEU A 104 -12.30 -0.11 0.13
N LEU A 105 -12.45 1.21 0.00
CA LEU A 105 -13.55 1.95 0.64
C LEU A 105 -14.92 1.50 0.13
N ARG A 106 -15.07 1.21 -1.17
CA ARG A 106 -16.32 0.65 -1.72
C ARG A 106 -16.64 -0.72 -1.12
N LEU A 107 -15.66 -1.62 -1.08
CA LEU A 107 -15.84 -2.96 -0.48
C LEU A 107 -16.22 -2.86 0.99
N LEU A 108 -15.58 -1.97 1.75
CA LEU A 108 -15.89 -1.73 3.16
C LEU A 108 -17.34 -1.25 3.34
N GLU A 109 -17.76 -0.26 2.55
CA GLU A 109 -19.13 0.26 2.59
C GLU A 109 -20.18 -0.80 2.19
N GLU A 110 -19.89 -1.61 1.17
CA GLU A 110 -20.79 -2.68 0.71
C GLU A 110 -20.94 -3.77 1.79
N LEU A 111 -19.83 -4.17 2.40
CA LEU A 111 -19.83 -5.14 3.49
C LEU A 111 -20.62 -4.62 4.71
N GLU A 112 -20.46 -3.34 5.06
CA GLU A 112 -21.18 -2.70 6.19
C GLU A 112 -22.70 -2.67 5.96
N ARG A 113 -23.12 -2.42 4.72
CA ARG A 113 -24.54 -2.39 4.33
C ARG A 113 -25.15 -3.79 4.17
N THR A 114 -24.33 -4.82 4.03
CA THR A 114 -24.80 -6.20 3.87
C THR A 114 -25.39 -6.71 5.19
N PRO A 115 -26.64 -7.21 5.22
CA PRO A 115 -27.30 -7.58 6.46
C PRO A 115 -26.71 -8.89 7.05
N ALA A 116 -26.91 -9.11 8.36
CA ALA A 116 -26.24 -10.19 9.10
C ALA A 116 -26.63 -11.59 8.64
N GLU A 117 -27.85 -11.75 8.15
CA GLU A 117 -28.37 -12.99 7.57
C GLU A 117 -27.73 -13.35 6.23
N ALA A 118 -27.16 -12.40 5.49
CA ALA A 118 -26.54 -12.62 4.19
C ALA A 118 -25.08 -13.11 4.32
N MET A 119 -24.87 -14.17 5.12
CA MET A 119 -23.54 -14.66 5.49
C MET A 119 -22.66 -15.03 4.29
N LEU A 120 -23.24 -15.64 3.24
CA LEU A 120 -22.50 -16.01 2.03
C LEU A 120 -21.98 -14.77 1.28
N VAL A 121 -22.78 -13.72 1.21
CA VAL A 121 -22.41 -12.45 0.57
C VAL A 121 -21.32 -11.75 1.39
N ARG A 122 -21.48 -11.66 2.71
CA ARG A 122 -20.45 -11.13 3.62
C ARG A 122 -19.13 -11.90 3.47
N SER A 123 -19.20 -13.23 3.42
CA SER A 123 -18.00 -14.06 3.27
C SER A 123 -17.28 -13.82 1.95
N ALA A 124 -18.01 -13.69 0.84
CA ALA A 124 -17.41 -13.43 -0.47
C ALA A 124 -16.76 -12.04 -0.52
N LEU A 125 -17.51 -11.00 -0.12
CA LEU A 125 -17.01 -9.62 -0.08
C LEU A 125 -15.82 -9.46 0.88
N PHE A 126 -15.85 -10.12 2.04
CA PHE A 126 -14.75 -10.06 3.00
C PHE A 126 -13.49 -10.73 2.46
N ALA A 127 -13.62 -11.87 1.75
CA ALA A 127 -12.49 -12.52 1.11
C ALA A 127 -11.83 -11.61 0.05
N THR A 128 -12.64 -10.91 -0.76
CA THR A 128 -12.13 -9.91 -1.70
C THR A 128 -11.46 -8.74 -0.98
N LEU A 129 -12.08 -8.21 0.08
CA LEU A 129 -11.47 -7.13 0.88
C LEU A 129 -10.12 -7.54 1.48
N GLU A 130 -10.01 -8.77 2.01
CA GLU A 130 -8.78 -9.31 2.58
C GLU A 130 -7.66 -9.36 1.54
N GLU A 131 -7.94 -9.93 0.36
CA GLU A 131 -6.98 -9.99 -0.74
C GLU A 131 -6.52 -8.59 -1.19
N GLU A 132 -7.47 -7.67 -1.38
CA GLU A 132 -7.17 -6.30 -1.80
C GLU A 132 -6.33 -5.54 -0.76
N LEU A 133 -6.63 -5.68 0.53
CA LEU A 133 -5.85 -5.03 1.60
C LEU A 133 -4.43 -5.57 1.66
N LEU A 134 -4.25 -6.89 1.52
CA LEU A 134 -2.93 -7.51 1.53
C LEU A 134 -2.09 -7.04 0.34
N HIS A 135 -2.65 -7.10 -0.87
CA HIS A 135 -1.94 -6.65 -2.06
C HIS A 135 -1.63 -5.15 -2.04
N HIS A 136 -2.58 -4.33 -1.58
CA HIS A 136 -2.36 -2.89 -1.43
C HIS A 136 -1.23 -2.61 -0.43
N ALA A 137 -1.27 -3.19 0.78
CA ALA A 137 -0.25 -2.98 1.80
C ALA A 137 1.13 -3.46 1.34
N GLU A 138 1.23 -4.61 0.66
CA GLU A 138 2.49 -5.14 0.13
C GLU A 138 3.05 -4.23 -0.98
N ALA A 139 2.21 -3.86 -1.96
CA ALA A 139 2.63 -3.03 -3.08
C ALA A 139 3.18 -1.68 -2.61
N GLU A 140 2.51 -1.03 -1.67
CA GLU A 140 2.96 0.24 -1.13
C GLU A 140 4.24 0.13 -0.34
N GLN A 141 4.36 -0.85 0.54
CA GLN A 141 5.56 -1.03 1.36
C GLN A 141 6.79 -1.32 0.50
N ASP A 142 6.67 -2.23 -0.46
CA ASP A 142 7.80 -2.71 -1.26
C ASP A 142 8.23 -1.75 -2.37
N ILE A 143 7.28 -0.97 -2.90
CA ILE A 143 7.52 -0.10 -4.05
C ILE A 143 7.53 1.37 -3.62
N PHE A 144 6.45 1.84 -2.99
CA PHE A 144 6.25 3.26 -2.73
C PHE A 144 7.01 3.74 -1.49
N TYR A 145 6.75 3.15 -0.33
CA TYR A 145 7.35 3.56 0.93
C TYR A 145 8.84 3.27 0.98
N ARG A 146 9.30 2.15 0.41
CA ARG A 146 10.74 1.89 0.30
C ARG A 146 11.49 3.04 -0.36
N MET A 147 10.98 3.54 -1.50
CA MET A 147 11.61 4.69 -2.18
C MET A 147 11.53 5.97 -1.33
N LEU A 148 10.41 6.21 -0.64
CA LEU A 148 10.27 7.39 0.21
C LEU A 148 11.18 7.33 1.44
N PHE A 149 11.29 6.17 2.07
CA PHE A 149 12.15 5.93 3.22
C PHE A 149 13.62 6.13 2.87
N GLU A 150 14.08 5.68 1.69
CA GLU A 150 15.42 5.96 1.20
C GLU A 150 15.72 7.46 1.04
N ARG A 151 14.71 8.27 0.68
CA ARG A 151 14.85 9.72 0.45
C ARG A 151 14.57 10.56 1.70
N MET A 152 13.83 10.01 2.66
CA MET A 152 13.35 10.69 3.87
C MET A 152 13.36 9.71 5.06
N PRO A 153 14.52 9.20 5.48
CA PRO A 153 14.60 8.14 6.50
C PRO A 153 14.08 8.60 7.88
N ASP A 154 14.12 9.89 8.16
CA ASP A 154 13.66 10.48 9.44
C ASP A 154 12.20 10.97 9.38
N SER A 155 11.46 10.68 8.31
CA SER A 155 10.07 11.12 8.17
C SER A 155 9.14 10.28 9.03
N LEU A 156 8.66 10.87 10.13
CA LEU A 156 7.70 10.24 11.04
C LEU A 156 6.44 9.75 10.29
N ALA A 157 5.92 10.52 9.34
CA ALA A 157 4.75 10.15 8.56
C ALA A 157 4.91 8.81 7.79
N ILE A 158 6.12 8.51 7.30
CA ILE A 158 6.38 7.24 6.60
C ILE A 158 6.40 6.09 7.61
N VAL A 159 7.03 6.30 8.77
CA VAL A 159 7.06 5.30 9.84
C VAL A 159 5.65 5.00 10.34
N GLU A 160 4.84 6.04 10.56
CA GLU A 160 3.44 5.93 10.96
C GLU A 160 2.59 5.17 9.92
N ALA A 161 2.90 5.30 8.63
CA ALA A 161 2.23 4.54 7.57
C ALA A 161 2.49 3.03 7.66
N PHE A 162 3.75 2.62 7.91
CA PHE A 162 4.09 1.22 8.16
C PHE A 162 3.37 0.66 9.40
N ASP A 163 3.30 1.45 10.47
CA ASP A 163 2.59 1.07 11.69
C ASP A 163 1.07 0.98 11.47
N ALA A 164 0.51 1.87 10.65
CA ALA A 164 -0.90 1.83 10.25
C ALA A 164 -1.22 0.52 9.50
N HIS A 165 -0.41 0.12 8.51
CA HIS A 165 -0.58 -1.17 7.82
C HIS A 165 -0.54 -2.35 8.81
N SER A 166 0.43 -2.38 9.71
CA SER A 166 0.54 -3.43 10.71
C SER A 166 -0.71 -3.51 11.60
N THR A 167 -1.26 -2.35 11.98
CA THR A 167 -2.48 -2.24 12.78
C THR A 167 -3.72 -2.71 12.00
N ILE A 168 -3.84 -2.31 10.73
CA ILE A 168 -4.93 -2.71 9.83
C ILE A 168 -4.92 -4.22 9.61
N LEU A 169 -3.76 -4.80 9.28
CA LEU A 169 -3.62 -6.25 9.06
C LEU A 169 -3.91 -7.06 10.33
N HIS A 170 -3.54 -6.54 11.50
CA HIS A 170 -3.93 -7.17 12.77
C HIS A 170 -5.45 -7.14 12.98
N ALA A 171 -6.10 -5.99 12.76
CA ALA A 171 -7.54 -5.87 12.87
C ALA A 171 -8.28 -6.76 11.84
N LEU A 172 -7.76 -6.87 10.62
CA LEU A 172 -8.28 -7.77 9.59
C LEU A 172 -8.27 -9.23 10.05
N ALA A 173 -7.16 -9.70 10.63
CA ALA A 173 -7.05 -11.04 11.19
C ALA A 173 -8.01 -11.29 12.37
N GLU A 174 -8.24 -10.28 13.22
CA GLU A 174 -9.24 -10.37 14.29
C GLU A 174 -10.68 -10.52 13.77
N VAL A 175 -11.02 -9.83 12.68
CA VAL A 175 -12.34 -9.92 12.03
C VAL A 175 -12.53 -11.28 11.36
N GLN A 176 -11.50 -11.77 10.67
CA GLN A 176 -11.53 -13.02 9.89
C GLN A 176 -11.91 -14.26 10.73
N ILE A 177 -11.47 -14.32 12.00
CA ILE A 177 -11.72 -15.47 12.87
C ILE A 177 -13.11 -15.46 13.53
N LEU A 178 -13.90 -14.39 13.35
CA LEU A 178 -15.21 -14.25 13.96
C LEU A 178 -16.32 -14.72 12.98
N PRO A 179 -17.36 -15.40 13.48
CA PRO A 179 -18.53 -15.73 12.67
C PRO A 179 -19.23 -14.46 12.15
N PHE A 180 -19.61 -14.44 10.85
CA PHE A 180 -20.22 -13.28 10.19
C PHE A 180 -21.58 -12.83 10.76
N ASP A 181 -22.29 -13.72 11.46
CA ASP A 181 -23.56 -13.46 12.14
C ASP A 181 -23.39 -12.96 13.58
N ASN A 182 -22.16 -12.91 14.09
CA ASN A 182 -21.87 -12.48 15.45
C ASN A 182 -21.87 -10.94 15.55
N SER A 183 -22.59 -10.39 16.53
CA SER A 183 -22.55 -8.94 16.85
C SER A 183 -21.12 -8.39 17.02
N ARG A 184 -20.22 -9.16 17.61
CA ARG A 184 -18.81 -8.77 17.81
C ARG A 184 -18.04 -8.66 16.49
N TRP A 185 -18.45 -9.40 15.46
CA TRP A 185 -17.87 -9.27 14.12
C TRP A 185 -18.18 -7.88 13.56
N ALA A 186 -19.41 -7.40 13.70
CA ALA A 186 -19.79 -6.07 13.21
C ALA A 186 -19.02 -4.94 13.92
N ASP A 187 -18.85 -5.03 15.25
CA ASP A 187 -18.08 -4.04 16.02
C ASP A 187 -16.60 -4.01 15.57
N LYS A 188 -15.99 -5.18 15.39
CA LYS A 188 -14.60 -5.29 14.94
C LYS A 188 -14.44 -4.85 13.49
N PHE A 189 -15.40 -5.15 12.64
CA PHE A 189 -15.41 -4.72 11.25
C PHE A 189 -15.54 -3.19 11.15
N ALA A 190 -16.40 -2.56 11.94
CA ALA A 190 -16.49 -1.10 12.00
C ALA A 190 -15.17 -0.45 12.43
N ALA A 191 -14.45 -1.07 13.39
CA ALA A 191 -13.13 -0.60 13.78
C ALA A 191 -12.10 -0.72 12.64
N LEU A 192 -12.09 -1.85 11.90
CA LEU A 192 -11.25 -2.02 10.70
C LEU A 192 -11.56 -0.94 9.66
N HIS A 193 -12.85 -0.69 9.38
CA HIS A 193 -13.27 0.35 8.44
C HIS A 193 -12.72 1.73 8.84
N LEU A 194 -12.83 2.11 10.12
CA LEU A 194 -12.29 3.38 10.62
C LEU A 194 -10.76 3.47 10.48
N LEU A 195 -10.03 2.38 10.74
CA LEU A 195 -8.58 2.32 10.58
C LEU A 195 -8.17 2.53 9.12
N VAL A 196 -8.79 1.80 8.18
CA VAL A 196 -8.50 1.94 6.75
C VAL A 196 -8.82 3.36 6.28
N ARG A 197 -9.98 3.91 6.67
CA ARG A 197 -10.35 5.28 6.29
C ARG A 197 -9.38 6.33 6.81
N ALA A 198 -8.94 6.19 8.06
CA ALA A 198 -7.96 7.11 8.65
C ALA A 198 -6.61 7.03 7.92
N HIS A 199 -6.17 5.82 7.60
CA HIS A 199 -4.95 5.57 6.84
C HIS A 199 -5.01 6.23 5.45
N VAL A 200 -6.06 5.97 4.66
CA VAL A 200 -6.27 6.58 3.34
C VAL A 200 -6.21 8.11 3.40
N LEU A 201 -6.84 8.71 4.41
CA LEU A 201 -6.86 10.17 4.58
C LEU A 201 -5.47 10.75 4.85
N GLU A 202 -4.69 10.10 5.71
CA GLU A 202 -3.33 10.53 6.03
C GLU A 202 -2.42 10.38 4.80
N GLU A 203 -2.55 9.27 4.09
CA GLU A 203 -1.74 9.01 2.92
C GLU A 203 -1.98 10.02 1.79
N GLU A 204 -3.25 10.17 1.37
CA GLU A 204 -3.60 11.06 0.27
C GLU A 204 -3.40 12.53 0.64
N GLY A 205 -3.58 12.87 1.91
CA GLY A 205 -3.48 14.24 2.42
C GLY A 205 -2.06 14.69 2.78
N VAL A 206 -1.19 13.77 3.22
CA VAL A 206 0.13 14.12 3.76
C VAL A 206 1.25 13.41 3.00
N ILE A 207 1.18 12.09 2.87
CA ILE A 207 2.27 11.30 2.29
C ILE A 207 2.42 11.57 0.80
N PHE A 208 1.31 11.71 0.07
CA PHE A 208 1.34 12.07 -1.34
C PHE A 208 2.01 13.42 -1.58
N ASP A 209 1.72 14.42 -0.74
CA ASP A 209 2.34 15.74 -0.84
C ASP A 209 3.83 15.69 -0.53
N LEU A 210 4.23 14.98 0.53
CA LEU A 210 5.65 14.73 0.82
C LEU A 210 6.36 14.02 -0.33
N ALA A 211 5.70 13.01 -0.91
CA ALA A 211 6.22 12.26 -2.03
C ALA A 211 6.42 13.13 -3.27
N ARG A 212 5.48 14.03 -3.60
CA ARG A 212 5.60 14.96 -4.74
C ARG A 212 6.80 15.92 -4.60
N LEU A 213 7.26 16.20 -3.39
CA LEU A 213 8.46 17.00 -3.14
C LEU A 213 9.76 16.24 -3.37
N LYS A 214 9.73 14.90 -3.29
CA LYS A 214 10.94 14.06 -3.37
C LYS A 214 11.02 13.21 -4.62
N ILE A 215 9.89 12.91 -5.25
CA ILE A 215 9.76 12.02 -6.40
C ILE A 215 9.36 12.86 -7.61
N SER A 216 10.13 12.79 -8.68
CA SER A 216 9.82 13.48 -9.93
C SER A 216 8.61 12.85 -10.63
N PRO A 217 7.90 13.58 -11.51
CA PRO A 217 6.80 13.02 -12.29
C PRO A 217 7.20 11.84 -13.20
N CYS A 218 8.49 11.70 -13.48
CA CYS A 218 9.03 10.58 -14.25
C CYS A 218 9.10 9.31 -13.39
N GLU A 219 9.65 9.45 -12.19
CA GLU A 219 9.77 8.37 -11.21
C GLU A 219 8.40 7.93 -10.71
N ALA A 220 7.49 8.88 -10.46
CA ALA A 220 6.12 8.55 -10.05
C ALA A 220 5.40 7.68 -11.09
N ARG A 221 5.63 7.91 -12.39
CA ARG A 221 5.10 7.03 -13.45
C ARG A 221 5.78 5.67 -13.49
N ALA A 222 7.10 5.64 -13.33
CA ALA A 222 7.84 4.37 -13.29
C ALA A 222 7.39 3.50 -12.10
N LEU A 223 7.19 4.09 -10.93
CA LEU A 223 6.63 3.42 -9.75
C LEU A 223 5.21 2.90 -10.01
N GLY A 224 4.37 3.70 -10.66
CA GLY A 224 3.02 3.28 -11.05
C GLY A 224 3.02 2.04 -11.94
N GLU A 225 3.93 1.96 -12.91
CA GLU A 225 4.09 0.76 -13.75
C GLU A 225 4.54 -0.45 -12.94
N CYS A 226 5.43 -0.27 -11.95
CA CYS A 226 5.84 -1.37 -11.08
C CYS A 226 4.68 -1.92 -10.23
N MET A 227 3.75 -1.07 -9.80
CA MET A 227 2.60 -1.51 -8.99
C MET A 227 1.56 -2.29 -9.80
N LYS A 228 1.45 -2.07 -11.12
CA LYS A 228 0.49 -2.79 -11.99
C LYS A 228 0.74 -4.29 -12.10
N GLU A 229 2.00 -4.70 -11.95
CA GLU A 229 2.42 -6.09 -12.15
C GLU A 229 2.11 -6.99 -10.94
N LEU A 230 1.56 -6.40 -9.85
CA LEU A 230 0.90 -7.13 -8.78
C LEU A 230 -0.59 -7.22 -9.17
N PRO A 231 -1.10 -8.40 -9.59
CA PRO A 231 -2.41 -8.49 -10.22
C PRO A 231 -3.51 -7.92 -9.32
N LEU A 232 -4.05 -6.78 -9.72
CA LEU A 232 -5.44 -6.44 -9.48
C LEU A 232 -6.15 -6.96 -10.73
N GLU A 233 -6.70 -8.17 -10.66
CA GLU A 233 -7.67 -8.61 -11.65
C GLU A 233 -8.90 -7.70 -11.47
N ALA A 234 -8.92 -6.65 -12.27
CA ALA A 234 -10.06 -5.78 -12.48
C ALA A 234 -11.03 -6.54 -13.38
N ASP A 235 -11.92 -7.33 -12.78
CA ASP A 235 -13.16 -7.67 -13.46
C ASP A 235 -14.05 -6.42 -13.45
N ASP A 236 -13.97 -5.69 -14.55
CA ASP A 236 -14.87 -4.60 -14.94
C ASP A 236 -16.29 -5.11 -15.28
N ASP A 237 -16.82 -6.07 -14.50
CA ASP A 237 -18.19 -6.57 -14.58
C ASP A 237 -19.01 -6.01 -13.41
N ALA A 238 -19.40 -4.75 -13.55
CA ALA A 238 -20.47 -4.14 -12.76
C ALA A 238 -21.87 -4.55 -13.28
N THR A 239 -22.07 -5.81 -13.67
CA THR A 239 -23.33 -6.35 -14.20
C THR A 239 -23.66 -7.76 -13.70
N LEU A 240 -23.56 -8.05 -12.39
CA LEU A 240 -24.20 -9.27 -11.87
C LEU A 240 -24.61 -9.24 -10.39
N PHE A 241 -25.37 -8.23 -9.98
CA PHE A 241 -26.33 -8.44 -8.88
C PHE A 241 -27.53 -7.49 -9.01
N GLU A 242 -28.45 -7.79 -9.94
CA GLU A 242 -29.80 -7.27 -9.82
C GLU A 242 -30.44 -7.86 -8.55
N HIS A 243 -30.52 -7.06 -7.49
CA HIS A 243 -31.39 -7.35 -6.36
C HIS A 243 -32.85 -7.36 -6.83
N PRO A 244 -33.58 -8.49 -6.78
CA PRO A 244 -35.01 -8.43 -6.98
C PRO A 244 -35.63 -7.70 -5.78
N ALA A 245 -36.10 -6.49 -6.04
CA ALA A 245 -36.93 -5.73 -5.13
C ALA A 245 -38.10 -6.61 -4.64
N ALA A 246 -38.26 -6.68 -3.33
CA ALA A 246 -39.41 -7.28 -2.67
C ALA A 246 -40.69 -6.64 -3.19
N SER A 247 -41.37 -7.32 -4.11
CA SER A 247 -42.74 -7.01 -4.48
C SER A 247 -43.66 -7.57 -3.40
N GLY A 248 -44.10 -6.69 -2.50
CA GLY A 248 -45.21 -6.97 -1.62
C GLY A 248 -46.46 -7.28 -2.44
N GLN A 249 -46.97 -8.49 -2.31
CA GLN A 249 -48.38 -8.80 -2.53
C GLN A 249 -48.90 -9.55 -1.32
N ALA A 250 -49.54 -8.79 -0.43
CA ALA A 250 -50.55 -9.32 0.47
C ALA A 250 -51.76 -9.74 -0.37
N ALA A 251 -51.82 -11.01 -0.76
CA ALA A 251 -53.03 -11.63 -1.28
C ALA A 251 -53.81 -12.24 -0.10
N GLY A 252 -55.04 -11.73 0.07
CA GLY A 252 -55.83 -11.84 1.27
C GLY A 252 -56.34 -13.24 1.65
N LEU A 253 -56.73 -13.32 2.92
CA LEU A 253 -57.63 -14.33 3.47
C LEU A 253 -58.86 -14.49 2.57
N ARG A 254 -59.10 -15.73 2.13
CA ARG A 254 -60.46 -16.23 1.91
C ARG A 254 -60.66 -17.46 2.79
N LEU A 255 -61.47 -17.28 3.84
CA LEU A 255 -62.26 -18.36 4.42
C LEU A 255 -63.16 -18.94 3.32
N LEU A 256 -63.13 -20.26 3.13
CA LEU A 256 -64.28 -21.03 2.67
C LEU A 256 -64.26 -22.42 3.33
N HIS A 257 -65.29 -22.64 4.15
CA HIS A 257 -65.97 -23.89 4.54
C HIS A 257 -65.18 -25.14 4.91
#